data_AF-A0A191YT05-F1
#
_entry.id   AF-A0A191YT05-F1
#
_cell.length_a   1.000
_cell.length_b   1.000
_cell.length_c   1.000
_cell.angle_alpha   90.00
_cell.angle_beta   90.00
_cell.angle_gamma   90.00
#
_symmetry.space_group_name_H-M   'P 1'
#
loop_
_entity.id
_entity.type
_entity.pdbx_description
1 polymer ?
#
loop_
_entity_poly.entity_id
_entity_poly.type
_entity_poly.pdbx_seq_one_letter_code
_entity_poly.pdbx_strand_id
1 'polypeptide(L)'
;MTSIRRRTLTLIIGLMLAGLGVISVFNLHDSNHEIAEVYDAQLAQNARLLQGVMRMPMASKEHAELYQAFNKALSEAVPGVDGHPYESKLAFQVWNPKGEVLVHTASAPSFSAPPTKPGFSDVVDLHDRHWRAFMLEDKHNDLRIWVGERDDVRSDLVERIVSHTLWPNVLGSLILAAMVWMAIGWGLKPLADMAATLRARHSGSLEPLQLTPLPSELEPMQAALNRMLAQIQEVLGRERRFIADAAHEMRTPLAVLRVHAQNLLEAGTEQERRESLEFLIAGVDRTSRLVNQLLTMARLEPNTVTPVLHPIDLTETVRASLVQLTPWLLSKNLELAFDANERPIKVVADAAAIDIALNNLISNAANFSPAHGVIRVQLSQADGFYHLSVEDQGPGIDEADRERLFERFYSRGNAQGAGLGLTIVNTIATRLGGRITLVNRPEGGLRATLSIPDK
;
A
#
# COMPACT_ATOMS: atom_id res chain seq x y z
N MET A 1 2.70 -17.21 -0.34
CA MET A 1 2.00 -15.93 -0.13
C MET A 1 0.52 -16.20 0.09
N THR A 2 -0.03 -15.85 1.25
CA THR A 2 -1.44 -16.09 1.57
C THR A 2 -2.32 -15.09 0.82
N SER A 3 -3.25 -15.56 -0.01
CA SER A 3 -4.22 -14.71 -0.71
C SER A 3 -4.97 -13.83 0.30
N ILE A 4 -5.03 -12.51 0.04
CA ILE A 4 -5.79 -11.54 0.86
C ILE A 4 -7.23 -12.03 0.99
N ARG A 5 -7.83 -12.52 -0.10
CA ARG A 5 -9.17 -13.13 -0.11
C ARG A 5 -9.30 -14.27 0.89
N ARG A 6 -8.32 -15.20 0.93
CA ARG A 6 -8.37 -16.34 1.86
C ARG A 6 -8.23 -15.87 3.31
N ARG A 7 -7.35 -14.91 3.57
CA ARG A 7 -7.14 -14.35 4.92
C ARG A 7 -8.37 -13.61 5.44
N THR A 8 -8.96 -12.71 4.65
CA THR A 8 -10.15 -11.96 5.08
C THR A 8 -11.34 -12.88 5.28
N LEU A 9 -11.53 -13.85 4.39
CA LEU A 9 -12.63 -14.80 4.49
C LEU A 9 -12.52 -15.71 5.71
N THR A 10 -11.32 -16.26 5.97
CA THR A 10 -11.09 -17.11 7.16
C THR A 10 -11.29 -16.32 8.45
N LEU A 11 -10.87 -15.05 8.49
CA LEU A 11 -11.04 -14.20 9.66
C LEU A 11 -12.51 -13.83 9.90
N ILE A 12 -13.26 -13.46 8.86
CA ILE A 12 -14.68 -13.10 9.00
C ILE A 12 -15.52 -14.33 9.37
N ILE A 13 -15.33 -15.45 8.69
CA ILE A 13 -16.05 -16.70 9.01
C ILE A 13 -15.66 -17.17 10.41
N GLY A 14 -14.38 -17.08 10.79
CA GLY A 14 -13.91 -17.43 12.12
C GLY A 14 -14.55 -16.59 13.23
N LEU A 15 -14.57 -15.26 13.06
CA LEU A 15 -15.23 -14.34 13.99
C LEU A 15 -16.74 -14.59 14.09
N MET A 16 -17.38 -14.87 12.95
CA MET A 16 -18.81 -15.13 12.88
C MET A 16 -19.17 -16.44 13.59
N LEU A 17 -18.41 -17.52 13.39
CA LEU A 17 -18.59 -18.78 14.10
C LEU A 17 -18.31 -18.63 15.60
N ALA A 18 -17.29 -17.85 15.97
CA ALA A 18 -17.01 -17.54 17.38
C ALA A 18 -18.17 -16.77 18.03
N GLY A 19 -18.72 -15.75 17.33
CA GLY A 19 -19.88 -14.99 17.78
C GLY A 19 -21.12 -15.86 17.96
N LEU A 20 -21.41 -16.76 17.01
CA LEU A 20 -22.48 -17.76 17.13
C LEU A 20 -22.28 -18.68 18.33
N GLY A 21 -21.04 -19.12 18.57
CA GLY A 21 -20.70 -19.94 19.73
C GLY A 21 -21.02 -19.22 21.04
N VAL A 22 -20.62 -17.95 21.16
CA VAL A 22 -20.90 -17.14 22.37
C VAL A 22 -22.40 -16.91 22.55
N ILE A 23 -23.13 -16.52 21.49
CA ILE A 23 -24.58 -16.30 21.55
C ILE A 23 -25.31 -17.60 21.92
N SER A 24 -24.89 -18.73 21.35
CA SER A 24 -25.47 -20.04 21.63
C SER A 24 -25.28 -20.44 23.10
N VAL A 25 -24.06 -20.30 23.64
CA VAL A 25 -23.78 -20.58 25.06
C VAL A 25 -24.58 -19.67 25.98
N PHE A 26 -24.67 -18.37 25.66
CA PHE A 26 -25.47 -17.43 26.44
C PHE A 26 -26.95 -17.81 26.42
N ASN A 27 -27.52 -18.09 25.24
CA ASN A 27 -28.92 -18.45 25.08
C ASN A 27 -29.28 -19.75 25.83
N LEU A 28 -28.40 -20.75 25.80
CA LEU A 28 -28.56 -21.99 26.56
C LEU A 28 -28.56 -21.73 28.07
N HIS A 29 -27.67 -20.87 28.56
CA HIS A 29 -27.58 -20.54 29.97
C HIS A 29 -28.81 -19.77 30.45
N ASP A 30 -29.21 -18.74 29.70
CA ASP A 30 -30.35 -17.86 29.97
C ASP A 30 -31.67 -18.65 29.97
N SER A 31 -31.91 -19.42 28.91
CA SER A 31 -33.13 -20.23 28.79
C SER A 31 -33.27 -21.24 29.92
N ASN A 32 -32.18 -21.92 30.31
CA ASN A 32 -32.23 -22.88 31.41
C ASN A 32 -32.52 -22.21 32.76
N HIS A 33 -32.00 -21.01 32.99
CA HIS A 33 -32.23 -20.27 34.22
C HIS A 33 -33.67 -19.75 34.32
N GLU A 34 -34.18 -19.09 33.27
CA GLU A 34 -35.56 -18.58 33.25
C GLU A 34 -36.58 -19.71 33.39
N ILE A 35 -36.37 -20.84 32.70
CA ILE A 35 -37.22 -22.03 32.83
C ILE A 35 -37.22 -22.50 34.30
N ALA A 36 -36.06 -22.64 34.93
CA ALA A 36 -35.97 -23.11 36.31
C ALA A 36 -36.74 -22.21 37.30
N GLU A 37 -36.65 -20.89 37.17
CA GLU A 37 -37.36 -19.95 38.05
C GLU A 37 -38.89 -20.05 37.91
N VAL A 38 -39.40 -20.14 36.68
CA VAL A 38 -40.84 -20.25 36.42
C VAL A 38 -41.42 -21.54 37.03
N TYR A 39 -40.71 -22.67 36.87
CA TYR A 39 -41.16 -23.94 37.42
C TYR A 39 -41.09 -23.98 38.95
N ASP A 40 -40.03 -23.46 39.55
CA ASP A 40 -39.92 -23.36 41.01
C ASP A 40 -41.06 -22.48 41.58
N ALA A 41 -41.41 -21.38 40.89
CA ALA A 41 -42.56 -20.53 41.27
C ALA A 41 -43.89 -21.30 41.20
N GLN A 42 -44.10 -22.12 40.16
CA GLN A 42 -45.30 -22.94 39.99
C GLN A 42 -45.45 -24.00 41.09
N LEU A 43 -44.36 -24.67 41.49
CA LEU A 43 -44.37 -25.63 42.61
C LEU A 43 -44.79 -24.98 43.92
N ALA A 44 -44.24 -23.79 44.23
CA ALA A 44 -44.61 -23.04 45.42
C ALA A 44 -46.07 -22.56 45.39
N GLN A 45 -46.57 -22.13 44.22
CA GLN A 45 -47.97 -21.75 44.05
C GLN A 45 -48.91 -22.94 44.26
N ASN A 46 -48.62 -24.10 43.68
CA ASN A 46 -49.42 -25.31 43.84
C ASN A 46 -49.46 -25.79 45.30
N ALA A 47 -48.33 -25.73 46.01
CA ALA A 47 -48.28 -26.07 47.43
C ALA A 47 -49.15 -25.13 48.28
N ARG A 48 -49.18 -23.82 47.96
CA ARG A 48 -50.04 -22.84 48.63
C ARG A 48 -51.52 -23.02 48.30
N LEU A 49 -51.86 -23.37 47.07
CA LEU A 49 -53.25 -23.70 46.69
C LEU A 49 -53.75 -24.92 47.46
N LEU A 50 -52.94 -25.98 47.55
CA LEU A 50 -53.24 -27.14 48.37
C LEU A 50 -53.38 -26.76 49.85
N GLN A 51 -52.49 -25.92 50.39
CA GLN A 51 -52.63 -25.42 51.76
C GLN A 51 -53.95 -24.68 51.97
N GLY A 52 -54.37 -23.85 51.02
CA GLY A 52 -55.64 -23.12 51.07
C GLY A 52 -56.85 -24.06 51.14
N VAL A 53 -56.87 -25.10 50.30
CA VAL A 53 -57.94 -26.12 50.32
C VAL A 53 -57.94 -26.90 51.64
N MET A 54 -56.76 -27.25 52.15
CA MET A 54 -56.59 -28.04 53.38
C MET A 54 -56.86 -27.25 54.67
N ARG A 55 -57.00 -25.92 54.57
CA ARG A 55 -57.34 -25.01 55.69
C ARG A 55 -58.83 -24.70 55.79
N MET A 56 -59.67 -25.22 54.89
CA MET A 56 -61.11 -24.99 54.96
C MET A 56 -61.68 -25.49 56.31
N PRO A 57 -62.40 -24.65 57.07
CA PRO A 57 -62.91 -25.03 58.38
C PRO A 57 -64.02 -26.08 58.25
N MET A 58 -63.71 -27.32 58.63
CA MET A 58 -64.64 -28.48 58.58
C MET A 58 -64.76 -29.13 59.97
N ALA A 59 -65.78 -29.96 60.21
CA ALA A 59 -65.85 -30.75 61.43
C ALA A 59 -64.83 -31.91 61.40
N SER A 60 -64.29 -32.34 62.54
CA SER A 60 -63.18 -33.32 62.61
C SER A 60 -63.48 -34.69 61.96
N LYS A 61 -64.75 -35.11 61.91
CA LYS A 61 -65.17 -36.34 61.20
C LYS A 61 -65.22 -36.20 59.67
N GLU A 62 -65.44 -34.99 59.16
CA GLU A 62 -65.57 -34.71 57.73
C GLU A 62 -64.20 -34.64 57.03
N HIS A 63 -63.11 -34.41 57.77
CA HIS A 63 -61.75 -34.37 57.22
C HIS A 63 -61.31 -35.71 56.64
N ALA A 64 -61.66 -36.82 57.30
CA ALA A 64 -61.30 -38.16 56.83
C ALA A 64 -62.04 -38.50 55.53
N GLU A 65 -63.33 -38.14 55.42
CA GLU A 65 -64.12 -38.30 54.20
C GLU A 65 -63.62 -37.38 53.08
N LEU A 66 -63.21 -36.14 53.40
CA LEU A 66 -62.62 -35.21 52.45
C LEU A 66 -61.31 -35.75 51.87
N TYR A 67 -60.39 -36.27 52.69
CA TYR A 67 -59.14 -36.86 52.21
C TYR A 67 -59.37 -38.10 51.35
N GLN A 68 -60.35 -38.94 51.71
CA GLN A 68 -60.73 -40.09 50.89
C GLN A 68 -61.35 -39.67 49.54
N ALA A 69 -62.25 -38.68 49.54
CA ALA A 69 -62.83 -38.14 48.32
C ALA A 69 -61.77 -37.48 47.42
N PHE A 70 -60.81 -36.78 48.03
CA PHE A 70 -59.70 -36.14 47.32
C PHE A 70 -58.76 -37.19 46.72
N ASN A 71 -58.33 -38.18 47.49
CA ASN A 71 -57.51 -39.29 46.98
C ASN A 71 -58.22 -40.05 45.85
N LYS A 72 -59.53 -40.26 45.97
CA LYS A 72 -60.33 -40.88 44.90
C LYS A 72 -60.34 -40.01 43.64
N ALA A 73 -60.66 -38.72 43.76
CA ALA A 73 -60.67 -37.78 42.63
C ALA A 73 -59.30 -37.67 41.94
N LEU A 74 -58.22 -37.60 42.71
CA LEU A 74 -56.84 -37.58 42.19
C LEU A 74 -56.42 -38.89 41.52
N SER A 75 -56.91 -40.03 42.03
CA SER A 75 -56.62 -41.34 41.43
C SER A 75 -57.39 -41.57 40.13
N GLU A 76 -58.57 -40.97 40.00
CA GLU A 76 -59.41 -41.03 38.79
C GLU A 76 -59.01 -39.97 37.75
N ALA A 77 -58.34 -38.89 38.18
CA ALA A 77 -57.72 -37.88 37.33
C ALA A 77 -56.44 -38.40 36.63
N VAL A 78 -56.56 -39.52 35.92
CA VAL A 78 -55.54 -40.03 35.00
C VAL A 78 -55.55 -39.15 33.74
N PRO A 79 -54.39 -38.74 33.19
CA PRO A 79 -54.33 -37.89 32.00
C PRO A 79 -55.17 -38.47 30.86
N GLY A 80 -56.20 -37.75 30.45
CA GLY A 80 -57.02 -38.08 29.28
C GLY A 80 -56.33 -37.71 27.97
N VAL A 81 -56.92 -38.11 26.84
CA VAL A 81 -56.44 -37.82 25.47
C VAL A 81 -56.34 -36.32 25.17
N ASP A 82 -57.06 -35.47 25.91
CA ASP A 82 -57.09 -34.01 25.77
C ASP A 82 -56.14 -33.26 26.74
N GLY A 83 -55.40 -33.96 27.61
CA GLY A 83 -54.49 -33.37 28.58
C GLY A 83 -53.07 -33.14 28.04
N HIS A 84 -52.36 -32.13 28.55
CA HIS A 84 -50.97 -31.89 28.16
C HIS A 84 -50.06 -33.01 28.72
N PRO A 85 -49.06 -33.54 27.98
CA PRO A 85 -48.13 -34.58 28.47
C PRO A 85 -47.40 -34.31 29.79
N TYR A 86 -47.44 -33.07 30.29
CA TYR A 86 -46.81 -32.63 31.53
C TYR A 86 -47.72 -32.79 32.76
N GLU A 87 -49.03 -32.99 32.58
CA GLU A 87 -50.00 -33.18 33.68
C GLU A 87 -49.73 -34.46 34.49
N SER A 88 -49.23 -35.51 33.83
CA SER A 88 -48.93 -36.82 34.43
C SER A 88 -47.75 -36.84 35.40
N LYS A 89 -47.05 -35.71 35.56
CA LYS A 89 -45.68 -35.67 36.11
C LYS A 89 -45.51 -34.71 37.30
N LEU A 90 -46.60 -34.05 37.70
CA LEU A 90 -46.72 -33.38 39.00
C LEU A 90 -47.21 -34.39 40.03
N ALA A 91 -46.62 -34.36 41.21
CA ALA A 91 -47.05 -35.17 42.33
C ALA A 91 -47.12 -34.33 43.60
N PHE A 92 -48.06 -34.65 44.47
CA PHE A 92 -48.08 -34.08 45.80
C PHE A 92 -48.43 -35.12 46.85
N GLN A 93 -47.94 -34.88 48.06
CA GLN A 93 -48.17 -35.70 49.23
C GLN A 93 -48.37 -34.79 50.43
N VAL A 94 -49.34 -35.13 51.28
CA VAL A 94 -49.58 -34.43 52.54
C VAL A 94 -49.40 -35.41 53.69
N TRP A 95 -48.55 -35.08 54.65
CA TRP A 95 -48.38 -35.88 55.88
C TRP A 95 -48.95 -35.17 57.09
N ASN A 96 -49.38 -35.99 58.04
CA ASN A 96 -49.67 -35.57 59.39
C ASN A 96 -48.39 -35.50 60.27
N PRO A 97 -48.49 -35.05 61.53
CA PRO A 97 -47.36 -34.97 62.46
C PRO A 97 -46.73 -36.33 62.78
N LYS A 98 -47.52 -37.41 62.69
CA LYS A 98 -47.09 -38.79 62.94
C LYS A 98 -46.40 -39.43 61.72
N GLY A 99 -46.35 -38.74 60.58
CA GLY A 99 -45.72 -39.22 59.35
C GLY A 99 -46.63 -40.09 58.48
N GLU A 100 -47.93 -40.15 58.75
CA GLU A 100 -48.90 -40.86 57.92
C GLU A 100 -49.31 -39.96 56.73
N VAL A 101 -49.38 -40.55 55.53
CA VAL A 101 -49.82 -39.86 54.31
C VAL A 101 -51.34 -39.71 54.37
N LEU A 102 -51.82 -38.47 54.38
CA LEU A 102 -53.24 -38.13 54.36
C LEU A 102 -53.77 -38.03 52.92
N VAL A 103 -53.01 -37.36 52.06
CA VAL A 103 -53.38 -37.10 50.67
C VAL A 103 -52.19 -37.40 49.76
N HIS A 104 -52.43 -38.07 48.63
CA HIS A 104 -51.40 -38.28 47.62
C HIS A 104 -51.98 -38.37 46.20
N THR A 105 -51.18 -37.99 45.21
CA THR A 105 -51.47 -38.24 43.79
C THR A 105 -51.05 -39.65 43.38
N ALA A 106 -51.62 -40.19 42.30
CA ALA A 106 -51.20 -41.47 41.71
C ALA A 106 -49.76 -41.45 41.16
N SER A 107 -49.27 -40.28 40.72
CA SER A 107 -47.92 -40.03 40.24
C SER A 107 -46.88 -39.91 41.35
N ALA A 108 -47.30 -39.95 42.63
CA ALA A 108 -46.42 -39.59 43.74
C ALA A 108 -45.34 -40.64 44.04
N PRO A 109 -44.08 -40.22 44.22
CA PRO A 109 -42.98 -41.13 44.49
C PRO A 109 -43.14 -41.79 45.88
N SER A 110 -42.70 -43.03 45.98
CA SER A 110 -42.58 -43.70 47.27
C SER A 110 -41.27 -43.29 47.94
N PHE A 111 -41.34 -42.60 49.07
CA PHE A 111 -40.19 -42.22 49.88
C PHE A 111 -39.93 -43.24 50.98
N SER A 112 -38.66 -43.49 51.31
CA SER A 112 -38.28 -44.31 52.48
C SER A 112 -38.52 -43.59 53.81
N ALA A 113 -38.51 -42.26 53.82
CA ALA A 113 -38.90 -41.40 54.93
C ALA A 113 -39.47 -40.08 54.40
N PRO A 114 -40.45 -39.45 55.09
CA PRO A 114 -41.01 -38.18 54.65
C PRO A 114 -39.91 -37.10 54.68
N PRO A 115 -39.72 -36.34 53.60
CA PRO A 115 -38.74 -35.26 53.59
C PRO A 115 -39.10 -34.23 54.68
N THR A 116 -38.08 -33.67 55.35
CA THR A 116 -38.26 -32.82 56.54
C THR A 116 -37.80 -31.37 56.40
N LYS A 117 -37.08 -31.00 55.33
CA LYS A 117 -36.58 -29.64 55.12
C LYS A 117 -37.61 -28.77 54.38
N PRO A 118 -38.13 -27.68 54.98
CA PRO A 118 -39.00 -26.74 54.27
C PRO A 118 -38.27 -26.03 53.13
N GLY A 119 -39.00 -25.69 52.06
CA GLY A 119 -38.45 -25.02 50.87
C GLY A 119 -38.17 -25.97 49.70
N PHE A 120 -37.31 -25.53 48.78
CA PHE A 120 -36.95 -26.31 47.59
C PHE A 120 -35.90 -27.38 47.91
N SER A 121 -36.09 -28.57 47.36
CA SER A 121 -35.17 -29.70 47.51
C SER A 121 -35.21 -30.60 46.29
N ASP A 122 -34.05 -31.13 45.90
CA ASP A 122 -33.94 -32.16 44.88
C ASP A 122 -33.94 -33.53 45.56
N VAL A 123 -34.82 -34.44 45.13
CA VAL A 123 -35.04 -35.76 45.73
C VAL A 123 -34.99 -36.83 44.66
N VAL A 124 -34.32 -37.95 44.94
CA VAL A 124 -34.33 -39.13 44.09
C VAL A 124 -35.27 -40.16 44.69
N ASP A 125 -36.20 -40.68 43.88
CA ASP A 125 -37.13 -41.71 44.34
C ASP A 125 -36.50 -43.12 44.32
N LEU A 126 -37.21 -44.12 44.85
CA LEU A 126 -36.75 -45.51 44.89
C LEU A 126 -36.55 -46.16 43.51
N HIS A 127 -37.00 -45.50 42.43
CA HIS A 127 -36.87 -45.95 41.05
C HIS A 127 -35.82 -45.12 40.28
N ASP A 128 -34.92 -44.42 40.99
CA ASP A 128 -33.84 -43.60 40.43
C ASP A 128 -34.33 -42.42 39.56
N ARG A 129 -35.54 -41.91 39.83
CA ARG A 129 -36.07 -40.73 39.15
C ARG A 129 -35.78 -39.50 39.99
N HIS A 130 -35.29 -38.45 39.34
CA HIS A 130 -35.00 -37.15 39.95
C HIS A 130 -36.23 -36.26 39.99
N TRP A 131 -36.48 -35.66 41.15
CA TRP A 131 -37.61 -34.79 41.43
C TRP A 131 -37.15 -33.47 42.01
N ARG A 132 -37.59 -32.36 41.43
CA ARG A 132 -37.55 -31.05 42.08
C ARG A 132 -38.81 -30.91 42.92
N ALA A 133 -38.65 -30.61 44.21
CA ALA A 133 -39.78 -30.50 45.10
C ALA A 133 -39.77 -29.24 45.95
N PHE A 134 -40.97 -28.78 46.33
CA PHE A 134 -41.20 -27.71 47.29
C PHE A 134 -42.01 -28.24 48.47
N MET A 135 -41.47 -28.07 49.68
CA MET A 135 -42.11 -28.45 50.92
C MET A 135 -42.60 -27.24 51.70
N LEU A 136 -43.88 -27.27 52.03
CA LEU A 136 -44.56 -26.26 52.83
C LEU A 136 -45.06 -26.88 54.14
N GLU A 137 -44.64 -26.31 55.26
CA GLU A 137 -45.09 -26.70 56.59
C GLU A 137 -46.23 -25.76 57.05
N ASP A 138 -47.40 -26.33 57.29
CA ASP A 138 -48.55 -25.60 57.82
C ASP A 138 -48.62 -25.73 59.34
N LYS A 139 -48.15 -24.69 60.03
CA LYS A 139 -48.16 -24.59 61.50
C LYS A 139 -49.55 -24.49 62.15
N HIS A 140 -50.62 -24.30 61.38
CA HIS A 140 -51.98 -24.19 61.95
C HIS A 140 -52.66 -25.54 62.13
N ASN A 141 -52.46 -26.46 61.18
CA ASN A 141 -53.06 -27.80 61.18
C ASN A 141 -52.01 -28.92 61.35
N ASP A 142 -50.76 -28.55 61.65
CA ASP A 142 -49.58 -29.41 61.69
C ASP A 142 -49.45 -30.35 60.47
N LEU A 143 -49.65 -29.80 59.28
CA LEU A 143 -49.57 -30.53 58.02
C LEU A 143 -48.26 -30.23 57.29
N ARG A 144 -47.68 -31.25 56.65
CA ARG A 144 -46.55 -31.09 55.72
C ARG A 144 -47.02 -31.37 54.32
N ILE A 145 -46.97 -30.37 53.44
CA ILE A 145 -47.39 -30.45 52.04
C ILE A 145 -46.14 -30.48 51.18
N TRP A 146 -45.98 -31.54 50.41
CA TRP A 146 -44.91 -31.67 49.42
C TRP A 146 -45.53 -31.68 48.05
N VAL A 147 -44.95 -30.87 47.16
CA VAL A 147 -45.29 -30.85 45.74
C VAL A 147 -43.99 -31.02 44.97
N GLY A 148 -43.93 -31.97 44.06
CA GLY A 148 -42.76 -32.23 43.24
C GLY A 148 -43.10 -32.45 41.77
N GLU A 149 -42.13 -32.14 40.94
CA GLU A 149 -42.13 -32.39 39.50
C GLU A 149 -40.89 -33.20 39.12
N ARG A 150 -41.05 -34.09 38.15
CA ARG A 150 -39.99 -34.97 37.67
C ARG A 150 -39.05 -34.23 36.70
N ASP A 151 -37.73 -34.36 36.87
CA ASP A 151 -36.73 -33.62 36.09
C ASP A 151 -36.62 -34.06 34.62
N ASP A 152 -37.03 -35.29 34.28
CA ASP A 152 -37.03 -35.83 32.91
C ASP A 152 -38.00 -35.09 31.95
N VAL A 153 -38.78 -34.17 32.50
CA VAL A 153 -39.66 -33.26 31.76
C VAL A 153 -38.92 -32.04 31.23
N ARG A 154 -37.95 -31.55 32.00
CA ARG A 154 -37.22 -30.32 31.70
C ARG A 154 -36.36 -30.47 30.44
N SER A 155 -35.80 -31.66 30.21
CA SER A 155 -34.95 -31.95 29.04
C SER A 155 -35.70 -31.89 27.71
N ASP A 156 -36.95 -32.34 27.65
CA ASP A 156 -37.72 -32.40 26.39
C ASP A 156 -38.12 -31.01 25.88
N LEU A 157 -38.44 -30.06 26.77
CA LEU A 157 -38.73 -28.67 26.36
C LEU A 157 -37.45 -27.93 26.02
N VAL A 158 -36.38 -28.11 26.80
CA VAL A 158 -35.08 -27.51 26.50
C VAL A 158 -34.62 -27.98 25.12
N GLU A 159 -34.69 -29.27 24.80
CA GLU A 159 -34.34 -29.77 23.46
C GLU A 159 -35.22 -29.15 22.36
N ARG A 160 -36.52 -28.96 22.60
CA ARG A 160 -37.45 -28.34 21.63
C ARG A 160 -37.21 -26.84 21.43
N ILE A 161 -36.95 -26.10 22.49
CA ILE A 161 -36.66 -24.66 22.47
C ILE A 161 -35.30 -24.43 21.82
N VAL A 162 -34.28 -25.16 22.28
CA VAL A 162 -32.92 -25.10 21.74
C VAL A 162 -32.91 -25.47 20.26
N SER A 163 -33.60 -26.53 19.84
CA SER A 163 -33.66 -26.88 18.41
C SER A 163 -34.38 -25.82 17.56
N HIS A 164 -35.45 -25.19 18.06
CA HIS A 164 -36.17 -24.14 17.32
C HIS A 164 -35.40 -22.81 17.25
N THR A 165 -34.51 -22.52 18.20
CA THR A 165 -33.69 -21.31 18.17
C THR A 165 -32.35 -21.53 17.45
N LEU A 166 -31.70 -22.68 17.64
CA LEU A 166 -30.39 -22.96 17.04
C LEU A 166 -30.47 -23.21 15.54
N TRP A 167 -31.46 -23.96 15.04
CA TRP A 167 -31.53 -24.29 13.61
C TRP A 167 -31.67 -23.05 12.70
N PRO A 168 -32.58 -22.10 12.96
CA PRO A 168 -32.67 -20.87 12.19
C PRO A 168 -31.39 -20.05 12.25
N ASN A 169 -30.73 -19.98 13.42
CA ASN A 169 -29.47 -19.24 13.59
C ASN A 169 -28.33 -19.86 12.79
N VAL A 170 -28.20 -21.19 12.81
CA VAL A 170 -27.20 -21.92 12.01
C VAL A 170 -27.47 -21.72 10.52
N LEU A 171 -28.72 -21.88 10.08
CA LEU A 171 -29.08 -21.70 8.68
C LEU A 171 -28.84 -20.27 8.19
N GLY A 172 -29.28 -19.27 8.95
CA GLY A 172 -29.04 -17.86 8.66
C GLY A 172 -27.55 -17.53 8.59
N SER A 173 -26.75 -18.18 9.42
CA SER A 173 -25.29 -18.03 9.43
C SER A 173 -24.62 -18.66 8.21
N LEU A 174 -25.07 -19.83 7.76
CA LEU A 174 -24.56 -20.40 6.52
C LEU A 174 -24.87 -19.52 5.31
N ILE A 175 -26.08 -18.94 5.26
CA ILE A 175 -26.48 -18.01 4.21
C ILE A 175 -25.62 -16.75 4.26
N LEU A 176 -25.43 -16.15 5.43
CA LEU A 176 -24.63 -14.94 5.58
C LEU A 176 -23.14 -15.20 5.25
N ALA A 177 -22.58 -16.35 5.63
CA ALA A 177 -21.24 -16.75 5.22
C ALA A 177 -21.10 -16.90 3.70
N ALA A 178 -22.10 -17.47 3.03
CA ALA A 178 -22.14 -17.57 1.57
C ALA A 178 -22.23 -16.19 0.89
N MET A 179 -23.06 -15.29 1.43
CA MET A 179 -23.15 -13.89 0.94
C MET A 179 -21.83 -13.14 1.10
N VAL A 180 -21.18 -13.24 2.25
CA VAL A 180 -19.86 -12.64 2.51
C VAL A 180 -18.82 -13.20 1.54
N TRP A 181 -18.82 -14.51 1.31
CA TRP A 181 -17.92 -15.16 0.35
C TRP A 181 -18.10 -14.63 -1.07
N MET A 182 -19.36 -14.44 -1.49
CA MET A 182 -19.70 -13.88 -2.80
C MET A 182 -19.32 -12.40 -2.90
N ALA A 183 -19.66 -11.58 -1.90
CA ALA A 183 -19.37 -10.15 -1.85
C ALA A 183 -17.87 -9.85 -1.91
N ILE A 184 -17.05 -10.55 -1.12
CA ILE A 184 -15.58 -10.40 -1.16
C ILE A 184 -15.02 -10.89 -2.49
N GLY A 185 -15.55 -11.99 -3.04
CA GLY A 185 -15.14 -12.53 -4.33
C GLY A 185 -15.38 -11.54 -5.48
N TRP A 186 -16.54 -10.89 -5.49
CA TRP A 186 -16.88 -9.86 -6.48
C TRP A 186 -16.11 -8.57 -6.24
N GLY A 187 -16.00 -8.10 -5.00
CA GLY A 187 -15.30 -6.85 -4.66
C GLY A 187 -13.80 -6.87 -4.97
N LEU A 188 -13.15 -8.05 -4.88
CA LEU A 188 -11.73 -8.20 -5.19
C LEU A 188 -11.44 -8.57 -6.66
N LYS A 189 -12.48 -8.81 -7.48
CA LYS A 189 -12.32 -9.18 -8.89
C LYS A 189 -11.58 -8.10 -9.71
N PRO A 190 -11.89 -6.79 -9.61
CA PRO A 190 -11.17 -5.76 -10.37
C PRO A 190 -9.67 -5.72 -10.09
N LEU A 191 -9.26 -5.98 -8.84
CA LEU A 191 -7.85 -6.07 -8.47
C LEU A 191 -7.16 -7.29 -9.10
N ALA A 192 -7.86 -8.43 -9.17
CA ALA A 192 -7.35 -9.62 -9.84
C ALA A 192 -7.21 -9.40 -11.35
N ASP A 193 -8.18 -8.73 -11.98
CA ASP A 193 -8.15 -8.37 -13.40
C ASP A 193 -6.97 -7.43 -13.69
N MET A 194 -6.77 -6.38 -12.89
CA MET A 194 -5.60 -5.47 -13.01
C MET A 194 -4.27 -6.24 -12.91
N ALA A 195 -4.16 -7.16 -11.95
CA ALA A 195 -2.96 -7.98 -11.78
C ALA A 195 -2.75 -8.95 -12.96
N ALA A 196 -3.82 -9.49 -13.54
CA ALA A 196 -3.76 -10.35 -14.72
C ALA A 196 -3.30 -9.56 -15.96
N THR A 197 -3.86 -8.37 -16.19
CA THR A 197 -3.44 -7.47 -17.27
C THR A 197 -1.97 -7.10 -17.15
N LEU A 198 -1.48 -6.83 -15.94
CA LEU A 198 -0.07 -6.55 -15.70
C LEU A 198 0.84 -7.75 -15.95
N ARG A 199 0.44 -8.97 -15.59
CA ARG A 199 1.21 -10.19 -15.86
C ARG A 199 1.21 -10.59 -17.33
N ALA A 200 0.12 -10.32 -18.05
CA ALA A 200 -0.01 -10.63 -19.47
C ALA A 200 0.77 -9.67 -20.37
N ARG A 201 1.19 -8.52 -19.84
CA ARG A 201 2.02 -7.56 -20.59
C ARG A 201 3.42 -8.10 -20.82
N HIS A 202 3.88 -7.96 -22.06
CA HIS A 202 5.26 -8.23 -22.41
C HIS A 202 6.20 -7.31 -21.63
N SER A 203 7.38 -7.80 -21.29
CA SER A 203 8.42 -7.14 -20.49
C SER A 203 8.98 -5.82 -21.07
N GLY A 204 8.42 -5.30 -22.16
CA GLY A 204 8.77 -4.02 -22.76
C GLY A 204 7.59 -3.14 -23.17
N SER A 205 6.34 -3.52 -22.89
CA SER A 205 5.19 -2.67 -23.23
C SER A 205 4.98 -1.56 -22.20
N LEU A 206 5.18 -0.32 -22.64
CA LEU A 206 5.06 0.87 -21.79
C LEU A 206 3.76 1.64 -22.03
N GLU A 207 2.82 1.07 -22.79
CA GLU A 207 1.53 1.70 -23.08
C GLU A 207 0.77 2.01 -21.78
N PRO A 208 -0.08 3.05 -21.73
CA PRO A 208 -0.92 3.30 -20.56
C PRO A 208 -1.84 2.12 -20.26
N LEU A 209 -2.07 1.85 -18.98
CA LEU A 209 -3.10 0.91 -18.55
C LEU A 209 -4.47 1.53 -18.73
N GLN A 210 -5.28 0.90 -19.58
CA GLN A 210 -6.68 1.24 -19.81
C GLN A 210 -7.54 0.12 -19.23
N LEU A 211 -7.92 0.24 -17.97
CA LEU A 211 -8.86 -0.66 -17.31
C LEU A 211 -10.10 0.15 -17.00
N THR A 212 -11.19 -0.09 -17.73
CA THR A 212 -12.45 0.62 -17.54
C THR A 212 -13.61 -0.38 -17.65
N PRO A 213 -14.56 -0.41 -16.69
CA PRO A 213 -14.66 0.40 -15.47
C PRO A 213 -13.80 -0.12 -14.32
N LEU A 214 -13.18 0.80 -13.55
CA LEU A 214 -12.41 0.52 -12.34
C LEU A 214 -13.11 1.15 -11.11
N PRO A 215 -13.10 0.52 -9.93
CA PRO A 215 -13.54 1.16 -8.69
C PRO A 215 -12.71 2.41 -8.37
N SER A 216 -13.33 3.42 -7.75
CA SER A 216 -12.69 4.70 -7.42
C SER A 216 -11.48 4.55 -6.48
N GLU A 217 -11.45 3.48 -5.67
CA GLU A 217 -10.33 3.17 -4.79
C GLU A 217 -9.07 2.72 -5.55
N LEU A 218 -9.20 2.22 -6.78
CA LEU A 218 -8.09 1.75 -7.60
C LEU A 218 -7.61 2.78 -8.63
N GLU A 219 -8.39 3.85 -8.89
CA GLU A 219 -8.01 4.93 -9.80
C GLU A 219 -6.66 5.59 -9.44
N PRO A 220 -6.36 5.93 -8.15
CA PRO A 220 -5.08 6.55 -7.81
C PRO A 220 -3.89 5.63 -8.11
N MET A 221 -4.06 4.32 -7.94
CA MET A 221 -3.03 3.32 -8.21
C MET A 221 -2.78 3.21 -9.73
N GLN A 222 -3.83 3.16 -10.54
CA GLN A 222 -3.72 3.19 -12.00
C GLN A 222 -3.03 4.47 -12.49
N ALA A 223 -3.41 5.62 -11.95
CA ALA A 223 -2.83 6.91 -12.30
C ALA A 223 -1.34 6.98 -11.94
N ALA A 224 -0.95 6.51 -10.75
CA ALA A 224 0.44 6.46 -10.33
C ALA A 224 1.28 5.55 -11.25
N LEU A 225 0.75 4.39 -11.61
CA LEU A 225 1.42 3.45 -12.50
C LEU A 225 1.56 4.01 -13.92
N ASN A 226 0.52 4.66 -14.45
CA ASN A 226 0.58 5.32 -15.76
C ASN A 226 1.60 6.46 -15.79
N ARG A 227 1.72 7.26 -14.71
CA ARG A 227 2.76 8.29 -14.60
C ARG A 227 4.17 7.68 -14.64
N MET A 228 4.39 6.59 -13.89
CA MET A 228 5.68 5.88 -13.90
C MET A 228 6.01 5.33 -15.29
N LEU A 229 5.05 4.70 -15.97
CA LEU A 229 5.23 4.20 -17.32
C LEU A 229 5.57 5.32 -18.31
N ALA A 230 4.88 6.46 -18.24
CA ALA A 230 5.16 7.61 -19.07
C ALA A 230 6.58 8.17 -18.84
N GLN A 231 7.02 8.25 -17.58
CA GLN A 231 8.38 8.68 -17.24
C GLN A 231 9.44 7.72 -17.82
N ILE A 232 9.20 6.41 -17.76
CA ILE A 232 10.10 5.41 -18.36
C ILE A 232 10.14 5.56 -19.88
N GLN A 233 8.99 5.78 -20.54
CA GLN A 233 8.94 6.03 -21.98
C GLN A 233 9.75 7.25 -22.38
N GLU A 234 9.64 8.34 -21.62
CA GLU A 234 10.36 9.57 -21.89
C GLU A 234 11.87 9.37 -21.78
N VAL A 235 12.35 8.71 -20.72
CA VAL A 235 13.77 8.41 -20.53
C VAL A 235 14.31 7.52 -21.64
N LEU A 236 13.63 6.41 -21.96
CA LEU A 236 14.06 5.52 -23.03
C LEU A 236 13.98 6.18 -24.41
N GLY A 237 13.01 7.07 -24.63
CA GLY A 237 12.89 7.84 -25.86
C GLY A 237 14.01 8.87 -26.03
N ARG A 238 14.51 9.46 -24.93
CA ARG A 238 15.71 10.33 -24.95
C ARG A 238 16.97 9.52 -25.23
N GLU A 239 17.14 8.38 -24.59
CA GLU A 239 18.28 7.48 -24.78
C GLU A 239 18.40 6.99 -26.23
N ARG A 240 17.29 6.50 -26.81
CA ARG A 240 17.28 6.03 -28.21
C ARG A 240 17.65 7.13 -29.20
N ARG A 241 17.15 8.35 -28.99
CA ARG A 241 17.51 9.51 -29.83
C ARG A 241 19.00 9.82 -29.70
N PHE A 242 19.52 9.88 -28.48
CA PHE A 242 20.94 10.10 -28.24
C PHE A 242 21.83 9.08 -28.96
N ILE A 243 21.52 7.79 -28.86
CA ILE A 243 22.27 6.73 -29.56
C ILE A 243 22.16 6.89 -31.08
N ALA A 244 20.98 7.19 -31.60
CA ALA A 244 20.76 7.38 -33.03
C ALA A 244 21.56 8.57 -33.58
N ASP A 245 21.51 9.71 -32.88
CA ASP A 245 22.21 10.93 -33.26
C ASP A 245 23.73 10.72 -33.17
N ALA A 246 24.23 10.10 -32.10
CA ALA A 246 25.64 9.76 -31.93
C ALA A 246 26.13 8.84 -33.07
N ALA A 247 25.34 7.82 -33.44
CA ALA A 247 25.68 6.92 -34.54
C ALA A 247 25.73 7.64 -35.89
N HIS A 248 24.81 8.58 -36.15
CA HIS A 248 24.81 9.39 -37.37
C HIS A 248 26.06 10.26 -37.46
N GLU A 249 26.35 10.96 -36.37
CA GLU A 249 27.45 11.93 -36.27
C GLU A 249 28.83 11.26 -36.26
N MET A 250 28.92 9.99 -35.85
CA MET A 250 30.14 9.19 -36.03
C MET A 250 30.31 8.69 -37.47
N ARG A 251 29.22 8.40 -38.20
CA ARG A 251 29.30 7.83 -39.56
C ARG A 251 29.91 8.82 -40.55
N THR A 252 29.57 10.10 -40.44
CA THR A 252 30.07 11.16 -41.33
C THR A 252 31.60 11.32 -41.32
N PRO A 253 32.28 11.53 -40.17
CA PRO A 253 33.73 11.65 -40.15
C PRO A 253 34.43 10.34 -40.52
N LEU A 254 33.86 9.17 -40.19
CA LEU A 254 34.39 7.88 -40.64
C LEU A 254 34.34 7.72 -42.17
N ALA A 255 33.29 8.22 -42.83
CA ALA A 255 33.21 8.23 -44.29
C ALA A 255 34.28 9.14 -44.90
N VAL A 256 34.49 10.33 -44.34
CA VAL A 256 35.54 11.28 -44.77
C VAL A 256 36.94 10.68 -44.60
N LEU A 257 37.21 10.05 -43.46
CA LEU A 257 38.47 9.33 -43.22
C LEU A 257 38.72 8.24 -44.26
N ARG A 258 37.68 7.48 -44.62
CA ARG A 258 37.78 6.46 -45.65
C ARG A 258 38.11 7.05 -47.02
N VAL A 259 37.51 8.18 -47.40
CA VAL A 259 37.82 8.87 -48.67
C VAL A 259 39.27 9.33 -48.71
N HIS A 260 39.77 9.98 -47.65
CA HIS A 260 41.18 10.41 -47.62
C HIS A 260 42.17 9.23 -47.61
N ALA A 261 41.80 8.11 -46.97
CA ALA A 261 42.59 6.87 -47.05
C ALA A 261 42.61 6.28 -48.47
N GLN A 262 41.51 6.37 -49.22
CA GLN A 262 41.45 5.95 -50.62
C GLN A 262 42.29 6.88 -51.51
N ASN A 263 42.16 8.19 -51.33
CA ASN A 263 42.97 9.18 -52.05
C ASN A 263 44.47 8.97 -51.80
N LEU A 264 44.86 8.57 -50.57
CA LEU A 264 46.25 8.24 -50.25
C LEU A 264 46.78 7.04 -51.04
N LEU A 265 45.94 6.03 -51.29
CA LEU A 265 46.28 4.85 -52.10
C LEU A 265 46.35 5.18 -53.60
N GLU A 266 45.53 6.11 -54.07
CA GLU A 266 45.43 6.52 -55.48
C GLU A 266 46.34 7.70 -55.84
N ALA A 267 47.02 8.31 -54.85
CA ALA A 267 47.87 9.48 -55.04
C ALA A 267 49.01 9.20 -56.04
N GLY A 268 49.09 10.01 -57.09
CA GLY A 268 50.11 9.90 -58.14
C GLY A 268 51.42 10.59 -57.76
N THR A 269 51.38 11.50 -56.79
CA THR A 269 52.54 12.30 -56.34
C THR A 269 52.76 12.22 -54.83
N GLU A 270 53.99 12.47 -54.39
CA GLU A 270 54.32 12.55 -52.95
C GLU A 270 53.61 13.73 -52.27
N GLN A 271 53.33 14.80 -53.01
CA GLN A 271 52.60 15.97 -52.50
C GLN A 271 51.13 15.61 -52.20
N GLU A 272 50.41 14.99 -53.12
CA GLU A 272 49.03 14.51 -52.91
C GLU A 272 48.95 13.48 -51.78
N ARG A 273 49.98 12.64 -51.63
CA ARG A 273 50.10 11.69 -50.53
C ARG A 273 50.21 12.42 -49.19
N ARG A 274 51.05 13.45 -49.11
CA ARG A 274 51.24 14.24 -47.89
C ARG A 274 49.97 15.00 -47.50
N GLU A 275 49.31 15.65 -48.46
CA GLU A 275 48.04 16.34 -48.23
C GLU A 275 46.94 15.37 -47.75
N SER A 276 46.81 14.20 -48.39
CA SER A 276 45.84 13.19 -47.97
C SER A 276 46.13 12.66 -46.56
N LEU A 277 47.41 12.50 -46.19
CA LEU A 277 47.81 12.10 -44.84
C LEU A 277 47.49 13.17 -43.80
N GLU A 278 47.72 14.45 -44.10
CA GLU A 278 47.35 15.58 -43.23
C GLU A 278 45.83 15.63 -42.99
N PHE A 279 45.02 15.46 -44.04
CA PHE A 279 43.56 15.38 -43.90
C PHE A 279 43.11 14.18 -43.07
N LEU A 280 43.80 13.04 -43.20
CA LEU A 280 43.50 11.83 -42.43
C LEU A 280 43.80 12.03 -40.94
N ILE A 281 44.97 12.59 -40.60
CA ILE A 281 45.33 12.94 -39.21
C ILE A 281 44.30 13.92 -38.63
N ALA A 282 43.99 15.00 -39.36
CA ALA A 282 42.98 15.98 -38.93
C ALA A 282 41.58 15.35 -38.73
N GLY A 283 41.20 14.39 -39.57
CA GLY A 283 39.97 13.62 -39.43
C GLY A 283 39.93 12.72 -38.20
N VAL A 284 41.07 12.10 -37.85
CA VAL A 284 41.21 11.26 -36.63
C VAL A 284 41.10 12.13 -35.39
N ASP A 285 41.76 13.28 -35.37
CA ASP A 285 41.67 14.24 -34.26
C ASP A 285 40.26 14.78 -34.08
N ARG A 286 39.55 15.04 -35.18
CA ARG A 286 38.14 15.44 -35.16
C ARG A 286 37.25 14.35 -34.58
N THR A 287 37.42 13.10 -35.02
CA THR A 287 36.64 11.95 -34.54
C THR A 287 36.89 11.70 -33.05
N SER A 288 38.16 11.78 -32.62
CA SER A 288 38.55 11.61 -31.22
C SER A 288 37.92 12.68 -30.32
N ARG A 289 37.89 13.94 -30.78
CA ARG A 289 37.18 15.02 -30.08
C ARG A 289 35.68 14.75 -29.94
N LEU A 290 35.03 14.29 -31.02
CA LEU A 290 33.61 13.94 -30.99
C LEU A 290 33.30 12.81 -30.00
N VAL A 291 34.12 11.75 -29.99
CA VAL A 291 33.99 10.64 -29.03
C VAL A 291 34.16 11.13 -27.58
N ASN A 292 35.17 11.96 -27.31
CA ASN A 292 35.37 12.54 -25.98
C ASN A 292 34.19 13.42 -25.54
N GLN A 293 33.59 14.18 -26.46
CA GLN A 293 32.39 14.98 -26.20
C GLN A 293 31.18 14.11 -25.89
N LEU A 294 30.98 13.00 -26.62
CA LEU A 294 29.90 12.04 -26.34
C LEU A 294 30.10 11.34 -24.98
N LEU A 295 31.31 10.90 -24.66
CA LEU A 295 31.64 10.30 -23.36
C LEU A 295 31.44 11.30 -22.22
N THR A 296 31.79 12.56 -22.45
CA THR A 296 31.56 13.65 -21.48
C THR A 296 30.07 13.84 -21.24
N MET A 297 29.25 13.88 -22.30
CA MET A 297 27.79 13.96 -22.14
C MET A 297 27.22 12.76 -21.37
N ALA A 298 27.66 11.54 -21.69
CA ALA A 298 27.19 10.33 -21.00
C ALA A 298 27.55 10.31 -19.50
N ARG A 299 28.66 10.94 -19.10
CA ARG A 299 29.06 11.12 -17.69
C ARG A 299 28.29 12.23 -16.97
N LEU A 300 27.72 13.17 -17.72
CA LEU A 300 26.96 14.29 -17.18
C LEU A 300 25.46 13.97 -17.06
N GLU A 301 25.00 12.82 -17.57
CA GLU A 301 23.60 12.43 -17.44
C GLU A 301 23.21 12.17 -15.97
N PRO A 302 21.98 12.52 -15.56
CA PRO A 302 21.57 12.54 -14.14
C PRO A 302 21.69 11.20 -13.40
N ASN A 303 21.75 10.08 -14.12
CA ASN A 303 21.69 8.73 -13.56
C ASN A 303 23.07 8.04 -13.43
N THR A 304 24.16 8.66 -13.90
CA THR A 304 25.49 8.07 -13.90
C THR A 304 26.37 8.73 -12.83
N VAL A 305 26.19 8.30 -11.58
CA VAL A 305 27.02 8.63 -10.41
C VAL A 305 26.91 10.09 -9.95
N THR A 306 26.52 10.29 -8.69
CA THR A 306 26.56 11.61 -8.03
C THR A 306 28.00 12.13 -8.08
N PRO A 307 28.25 13.30 -8.68
CA PRO A 307 29.61 13.82 -8.78
C PRO A 307 30.13 14.10 -7.37
N VAL A 308 31.40 13.78 -7.12
CA VAL A 308 32.05 14.15 -5.86
C VAL A 308 32.41 15.62 -5.95
N LEU A 309 31.55 16.47 -5.40
CA LEU A 309 31.77 17.91 -5.32
C LEU A 309 32.81 18.22 -4.24
N HIS A 310 33.80 19.05 -4.55
CA HIS A 310 34.81 19.48 -3.60
C HIS A 310 34.85 21.01 -3.55
N PRO A 311 35.24 21.62 -2.42
CA PRO A 311 35.59 23.04 -2.38
C PRO A 311 36.82 23.27 -3.24
N ILE A 312 36.67 24.05 -4.31
CA ILE A 312 37.77 24.42 -5.23
C ILE A 312 37.93 25.94 -5.28
N ASP A 313 39.15 26.40 -5.57
CA ASP A 313 39.37 27.79 -5.99
C ASP A 313 39.12 27.90 -7.50
N LEU A 314 38.03 28.56 -7.86
CA LEU A 314 37.61 28.77 -9.24
C LEU A 314 38.64 29.61 -10.01
N THR A 315 39.28 30.57 -9.35
CA THR A 315 40.28 31.43 -10.00
C THR A 315 41.53 30.64 -10.36
N GLU A 316 42.00 29.76 -9.47
CA GLU A 316 43.12 28.86 -9.78
C GLU A 316 42.77 27.83 -10.84
N THR A 317 41.59 27.22 -10.76
CA THR A 317 41.12 26.23 -11.75
C THR A 317 41.08 26.84 -13.15
N VAL A 318 40.43 28.00 -13.30
CA VAL A 318 40.36 28.72 -14.57
C VAL A 318 41.75 29.10 -15.05
N ARG A 319 42.60 29.68 -14.18
CA ARG A 319 43.98 30.06 -14.53
C ARG A 319 44.79 28.86 -15.03
N ALA A 320 44.72 27.72 -14.36
CA ALA A 320 45.45 26.52 -14.75
C ALA A 320 45.01 26.00 -16.13
N SER A 321 43.69 26.00 -16.40
CA SER A 321 43.16 25.63 -17.71
C SER A 321 43.57 26.60 -18.82
N LEU A 322 43.54 27.91 -18.54
CA LEU A 322 43.98 28.94 -19.50
C LEU A 322 45.45 28.79 -19.87
N VAL A 323 46.33 28.51 -18.89
CA VAL A 323 47.76 28.27 -19.13
C VAL A 323 47.99 27.12 -20.11
N GLN A 324 47.19 26.04 -20.00
CA GLN A 324 47.28 24.90 -20.92
C GLN A 324 46.79 25.22 -22.34
N LEU A 325 45.83 26.14 -22.47
CA LEU A 325 45.24 26.53 -23.76
C LEU A 325 46.03 27.61 -24.51
N THR A 326 46.84 28.40 -23.81
CA THR A 326 47.63 29.50 -24.40
C THR A 326 48.48 29.06 -25.60
N PRO A 327 49.27 27.95 -25.56
CA PRO A 327 50.07 27.54 -26.73
C PRO A 327 49.22 27.24 -27.97
N TRP A 328 48.04 26.63 -27.78
CA TRP A 328 47.12 26.32 -28.87
C TRP A 328 46.51 27.58 -29.48
N LEU A 329 46.09 28.55 -28.65
CA LEU A 329 45.57 29.84 -29.13
C LEU A 329 46.64 30.64 -29.88
N LEU A 330 47.87 30.68 -29.36
CA LEU A 330 48.99 31.35 -30.04
C LEU A 330 49.31 30.69 -31.39
N SER A 331 49.23 29.36 -31.49
CA SER A 331 49.40 28.66 -32.78
C SER A 331 48.34 29.04 -33.84
N LYS A 332 47.20 29.58 -33.40
CA LYS A 332 46.12 30.10 -34.24
C LYS A 332 46.20 31.61 -34.46
N ASN A 333 47.28 32.27 -34.02
CA ASN A 333 47.42 33.73 -33.98
C ASN A 333 46.28 34.41 -33.19
N LEU A 334 45.89 33.85 -32.06
CA LEU A 334 44.91 34.43 -31.15
C LEU A 334 45.58 34.78 -29.82
N GLU A 335 45.21 35.93 -29.25
CA GLU A 335 45.66 36.35 -27.93
C GLU A 335 44.63 35.98 -26.86
N LEU A 336 45.12 35.67 -25.65
CA LEU A 336 44.29 35.34 -24.50
C LEU A 336 44.46 36.40 -23.42
N ALA A 337 43.37 37.06 -23.05
CA ALA A 337 43.32 37.99 -21.93
C ALA A 337 42.50 37.37 -20.79
N PHE A 338 43.06 37.32 -19.58
CA PHE A 338 42.36 36.86 -18.39
C PHE A 338 42.23 37.99 -17.38
N ASP A 339 40.99 38.26 -16.95
CA ASP A 339 40.65 39.31 -16.01
C ASP A 339 39.88 38.69 -14.82
N ALA A 340 40.44 38.78 -13.63
CA ALA A 340 39.84 38.24 -12.42
C ALA A 340 40.16 39.13 -11.23
N ASN A 341 39.21 39.26 -10.32
CA ASN A 341 39.44 39.91 -9.03
C ASN A 341 40.55 39.19 -8.24
N GLU A 342 41.33 39.92 -7.46
CA GLU A 342 42.48 39.37 -6.71
C GLU A 342 42.10 38.39 -5.57
N ARG A 343 40.80 38.25 -5.25
CA ARG A 343 40.34 37.40 -4.15
C ARG A 343 40.07 35.98 -4.64
N PRO A 344 40.52 34.94 -3.91
CA PRO A 344 40.22 33.55 -4.24
C PRO A 344 38.71 33.30 -4.18
N ILE A 345 38.18 32.62 -5.21
CA ILE A 345 36.75 32.36 -5.35
C ILE A 345 36.50 30.90 -5.01
N LYS A 346 35.92 30.63 -3.84
CA LYS A 346 35.69 29.26 -3.38
C LYS A 346 34.29 28.80 -3.78
N VAL A 347 34.22 27.72 -4.58
CA VAL A 347 32.96 27.11 -5.01
C VAL A 347 32.97 25.61 -4.73
N VAL A 348 31.80 25.04 -4.45
CA VAL A 348 31.63 23.59 -4.31
C VAL A 348 31.25 23.03 -5.68
N ALA A 349 32.25 22.54 -6.41
CA ALA A 349 32.08 22.10 -7.80
C ALA A 349 33.02 20.94 -8.14
N ASP A 350 32.77 20.31 -9.29
CA ASP A 350 33.70 19.41 -9.93
C ASP A 350 34.66 20.23 -10.81
N ALA A 351 35.93 20.33 -10.43
CA ALA A 351 36.94 21.08 -11.19
C ALA A 351 37.03 20.60 -12.65
N ALA A 352 36.92 19.28 -12.88
CA ALA A 352 36.97 18.74 -14.23
C ALA A 352 35.77 19.19 -15.07
N ALA A 353 34.59 19.36 -14.48
CA ALA A 353 33.43 19.89 -15.17
C ALA A 353 33.62 21.37 -15.55
N ILE A 354 34.22 22.17 -14.66
CA ILE A 354 34.57 23.57 -14.98
C ILE A 354 35.58 23.64 -16.13
N ASP A 355 36.63 22.82 -16.08
CA ASP A 355 37.64 22.75 -17.15
C ASP A 355 37.01 22.35 -18.48
N ILE A 356 36.11 21.38 -18.49
CA ILE A 356 35.37 20.96 -19.69
C ILE A 356 34.53 22.12 -20.23
N ALA A 357 33.78 22.83 -19.38
CA ALA A 357 32.97 23.96 -19.80
C ALA A 357 33.83 25.07 -20.41
N LEU A 358 34.92 25.44 -19.73
CA LEU A 358 35.84 26.47 -20.17
C LEU A 358 36.52 26.12 -21.51
N ASN A 359 37.00 24.88 -21.66
CA ASN A 359 37.57 24.38 -22.92
C ASN A 359 36.57 24.48 -24.08
N ASN A 360 35.30 24.13 -23.87
CA ASN A 360 34.28 24.23 -24.90
C ASN A 360 33.98 25.68 -25.27
N LEU A 361 33.89 26.58 -24.29
CA LEU A 361 33.67 28.02 -24.53
C LEU A 361 34.84 28.65 -25.29
N ILE A 362 36.08 28.39 -24.88
CA ILE A 362 37.29 28.92 -25.53
C ILE A 362 37.46 28.33 -26.93
N SER A 363 37.22 27.03 -27.09
CA SER A 363 37.29 26.40 -28.41
C SER A 363 36.27 27.01 -29.38
N ASN A 364 35.05 27.30 -28.91
CA ASN A 364 34.06 28.02 -29.71
C ASN A 364 34.54 29.44 -30.04
N ALA A 365 34.98 30.21 -29.05
CA ALA A 365 35.50 31.56 -29.26
C ALA A 365 36.65 31.59 -30.29
N ALA A 366 37.57 30.63 -30.22
CA ALA A 366 38.71 30.52 -31.14
C ALA A 366 38.32 30.09 -32.57
N ASN A 367 37.22 29.36 -32.74
CA ASN A 367 36.76 28.95 -34.06
C ASN A 367 36.03 30.07 -34.82
N PHE A 368 35.43 31.02 -34.11
CA PHE A 368 34.66 32.12 -34.71
C PHE A 368 35.37 33.47 -34.67
N SER A 369 36.43 33.61 -33.89
CA SER A 369 37.25 34.83 -33.86
C SER A 369 38.00 35.05 -35.17
N PRO A 370 38.17 36.31 -35.61
CA PRO A 370 39.07 36.66 -36.71
C PRO A 370 40.54 36.36 -36.34
N ALA A 371 41.40 36.22 -37.34
CA ALA A 371 42.85 36.12 -37.13
C ALA A 371 43.37 37.36 -36.37
N HIS A 372 44.33 37.15 -35.46
CA HIS A 372 44.85 38.19 -34.55
C HIS A 372 43.80 38.76 -33.59
N GLY A 373 42.69 38.06 -33.40
CA GLY A 373 41.67 38.41 -32.41
C GLY A 373 42.09 38.12 -30.98
N VAL A 374 41.43 38.80 -30.04
CA VAL A 374 41.62 38.62 -28.59
C VAL A 374 40.43 37.89 -28.00
N ILE A 375 40.69 36.75 -27.35
CA ILE A 375 39.70 36.06 -26.52
C ILE A 375 39.86 36.56 -25.09
N ARG A 376 38.81 37.15 -24.52
CA ARG A 376 38.82 37.67 -23.16
C ARG A 376 38.02 36.73 -22.25
N VAL A 377 38.66 36.25 -21.19
CA VAL A 377 38.02 35.46 -20.14
C VAL A 377 37.92 36.34 -18.90
N GLN A 378 36.71 36.54 -18.38
CA GLN A 378 36.51 37.30 -17.14
C GLN A 378 35.85 36.45 -16.06
N LEU A 379 36.27 36.67 -14.83
CA LEU A 379 35.66 36.08 -13.65
C LEU A 379 35.17 37.18 -12.71
N SER A 380 33.86 37.27 -12.51
CA SER A 380 33.24 38.27 -11.65
C SER A 380 32.20 37.64 -10.71
N GLN A 381 31.82 38.37 -9.67
CA GLN A 381 30.78 37.97 -8.72
C GLN A 381 29.69 39.04 -8.72
N ALA A 382 28.45 38.65 -8.99
CA ALA A 382 27.29 39.54 -8.97
C ALA A 382 26.02 38.74 -8.62
N ASP A 383 25.07 39.37 -7.93
CA ASP A 383 23.72 38.82 -7.68
C ASP A 383 23.68 37.42 -7.04
N GLY A 384 24.69 37.05 -6.25
CA GLY A 384 24.80 35.73 -5.62
C GLY A 384 25.27 34.61 -6.56
N PHE A 385 25.85 34.98 -7.71
CA PHE A 385 26.49 34.07 -8.66
C PHE A 385 27.92 34.51 -8.97
N TYR A 386 28.78 33.54 -9.26
CA TYR A 386 30.05 33.71 -9.95
C TYR A 386 29.82 33.59 -11.46
N HIS A 387 30.24 34.60 -12.20
CA HIS A 387 30.13 34.65 -13.65
C HIS A 387 31.50 34.42 -14.29
N LEU A 388 31.63 33.28 -14.96
CA LEU A 388 32.75 32.98 -15.85
C LEU A 388 32.32 33.31 -17.29
N SER A 389 32.81 34.44 -17.81
CA SER A 389 32.52 34.87 -19.18
C SER A 389 33.69 34.61 -20.11
N VAL A 390 33.38 34.19 -21.34
CA VAL A 390 34.33 34.09 -22.46
C VAL A 390 33.79 34.97 -23.58
N GLU A 391 34.62 35.90 -24.05
CA GLU A 391 34.31 36.86 -25.10
C GLU A 391 35.19 36.62 -26.32
N ASP A 392 34.56 36.60 -27.49
CA ASP A 392 35.23 36.62 -28.78
C ASP A 392 34.98 37.92 -29.55
N GLN A 393 35.63 38.03 -30.71
CA GLN A 393 35.48 39.14 -31.66
C GLN A 393 34.90 38.65 -33.00
N GLY A 394 34.17 37.54 -32.99
CA GLY A 394 33.55 36.95 -34.16
C GLY A 394 32.31 37.70 -34.66
N PRO A 395 31.53 37.10 -35.57
CA PRO A 395 30.32 37.73 -36.13
C PRO A 395 29.14 37.79 -35.14
N GLY A 396 29.25 37.18 -33.96
CA GLY A 396 28.13 37.02 -33.03
C GLY A 396 27.16 35.92 -33.48
N ILE A 397 25.95 35.95 -32.90
CA ILE A 397 24.87 34.99 -33.22
C ILE A 397 23.60 35.74 -33.63
N ASP A 398 22.77 35.08 -34.44
CA ASP A 398 21.41 35.55 -34.72
C ASP A 398 20.52 35.29 -33.51
N GLU A 399 19.77 36.30 -33.08
CA GLU A 399 18.92 36.20 -31.90
C GLU A 399 17.84 35.11 -32.05
N ALA A 400 17.40 34.85 -33.29
CA ALA A 400 16.41 33.82 -33.60
C ALA A 400 16.91 32.38 -33.39
N ASP A 401 18.23 32.15 -33.46
CA ASP A 401 18.83 30.82 -33.29
C ASP A 401 19.43 30.60 -31.90
N ARG A 402 19.38 31.61 -31.02
CA ARG A 402 20.02 31.59 -29.70
C ARG A 402 19.60 30.40 -28.84
N GLU A 403 18.32 30.05 -28.84
CA GLU A 403 17.81 28.89 -28.10
C GLU A 403 18.25 27.56 -28.72
N ARG A 404 18.30 27.51 -30.06
CA ARG A 404 18.65 26.31 -30.83
C ARG A 404 20.13 25.96 -30.70
N LEU A 405 21.00 26.94 -30.40
CA LEU A 405 22.43 26.70 -30.13
C LEU A 405 22.69 25.80 -28.92
N PHE A 406 21.70 25.56 -28.05
CA PHE A 406 21.80 24.60 -26.96
C PHE A 406 21.27 23.20 -27.32
N GLU A 407 20.63 23.03 -28.49
CA GLU A 407 20.21 21.73 -29.01
C GLU A 407 21.44 20.88 -29.39
N ARG A 408 21.39 19.58 -29.09
CA ARG A 408 22.46 18.65 -29.46
C ARG A 408 22.62 18.63 -30.97
N PHE A 409 23.87 18.66 -31.44
CA PHE A 409 24.25 18.55 -32.85
C PHE A 409 23.80 19.73 -33.74
N TYR A 410 23.30 20.80 -33.14
CA TYR A 410 23.06 22.04 -33.88
C TYR A 410 24.35 22.85 -34.03
N SER A 411 24.76 23.13 -35.27
CA SER A 411 25.93 23.96 -35.60
C SER A 411 25.60 24.89 -36.76
N ARG A 412 25.72 26.21 -36.55
CA ARG A 412 25.56 27.23 -37.61
C ARG A 412 26.94 27.74 -38.00
N GLY A 413 27.33 27.56 -39.26
CA GLY A 413 28.55 28.16 -39.83
C GLY A 413 29.88 27.52 -39.41
N ASN A 414 29.89 26.46 -38.59
CA ASN A 414 31.10 25.71 -38.29
C ASN A 414 31.00 24.27 -38.82
N ALA A 415 31.48 24.06 -40.05
CA ALA A 415 31.56 22.75 -40.69
C ALA A 415 32.46 21.74 -39.95
N GLN A 416 33.24 22.20 -38.95
CA GLN A 416 34.14 21.38 -38.12
C GLN A 416 33.59 21.05 -36.73
N GLY A 417 32.56 21.78 -36.25
CA GLY A 417 32.00 21.59 -34.91
C GLY A 417 30.87 20.57 -34.88
N ALA A 418 30.90 19.63 -33.93
CA ALA A 418 29.87 18.61 -33.74
C ALA A 418 28.55 19.15 -33.12
N GLY A 419 28.43 20.46 -32.88
CA GLY A 419 27.23 21.05 -32.24
C GLY A 419 26.98 20.59 -30.80
N LEU A 420 27.98 20.02 -30.13
CA LEU A 420 27.84 19.49 -28.75
C LEU A 420 28.39 20.43 -27.67
N GLY A 421 29.26 21.37 -28.04
CA GLY A 421 30.02 22.16 -27.07
C GLY A 421 29.15 23.01 -26.15
N LEU A 422 28.21 23.79 -26.71
CA LEU A 422 27.29 24.62 -25.92
C LEU A 422 26.28 23.79 -25.13
N THR A 423 25.84 22.64 -25.65
CA THR A 423 24.97 21.72 -24.90
C THR A 423 25.70 21.09 -23.71
N ILE A 424 27.00 20.77 -23.83
CA ILE A 424 27.83 20.31 -22.71
C ILE A 424 27.90 21.39 -21.64
N VAL A 425 28.21 22.63 -22.04
CA VAL A 425 28.25 23.78 -21.10
C VAL A 425 26.90 23.98 -20.41
N ASN A 426 25.79 23.90 -21.15
CA ASN A 426 24.44 24.03 -20.58
C ASN A 426 24.12 22.92 -19.57
N THR A 427 24.54 21.69 -19.87
CA THR A 427 24.36 20.54 -18.97
C THR A 427 25.17 20.73 -17.67
N ILE A 428 26.42 21.18 -17.79
CA ILE A 428 27.29 21.50 -16.64
C ILE A 428 26.68 22.65 -15.82
N ALA A 429 26.22 23.71 -16.48
CA ALA A 429 25.56 24.85 -15.82
C ALA A 429 24.36 24.40 -14.99
N THR A 430 23.47 23.60 -15.60
CA THR A 430 22.29 23.06 -14.93
C THR A 430 22.67 22.19 -13.73
N ARG A 431 23.71 21.36 -13.86
CA ARG A 431 24.20 20.48 -12.78
C ARG A 431 24.79 21.26 -11.59
N LEU A 432 25.39 22.42 -11.86
CA LEU A 432 25.89 23.33 -10.83
C LEU A 432 24.79 24.19 -10.20
N GLY A 433 23.51 24.03 -10.60
CA GLY A 433 22.41 24.91 -10.17
C GLY A 433 22.46 26.31 -10.80
N GLY A 434 23.25 26.45 -11.87
CA GLY A 434 23.53 27.68 -12.58
C GLY A 434 22.82 27.78 -13.93
N ARG A 435 23.33 28.68 -14.80
CA ARG A 435 22.84 28.86 -16.18
C ARG A 435 23.93 29.40 -17.10
N ILE A 436 23.79 29.15 -18.40
CA ILE A 436 24.63 29.73 -19.46
C ILE A 436 23.82 30.78 -20.24
N THR A 437 24.41 31.93 -20.52
CA THR A 437 23.81 32.98 -21.35
C THR A 437 24.76 33.40 -22.48
N LEU A 438 24.22 33.68 -23.66
CA LEU A 438 25.01 34.05 -24.85
C LEU A 438 24.60 35.45 -25.31
N VAL A 439 25.40 36.49 -25.14
CA VAL A 439 25.01 37.88 -25.46
C VAL A 439 25.92 38.43 -26.55
N ASN A 440 25.34 38.96 -27.64
CA ASN A 440 26.13 39.68 -28.65
C ASN A 440 26.75 40.94 -28.05
N ARG A 441 28.03 41.18 -28.36
CA ARG A 441 28.77 42.34 -27.86
C ARG A 441 28.46 43.57 -28.75
N PRO A 442 28.34 44.78 -28.18
CA PRO A 442 28.07 46.01 -28.95
C PRO A 442 29.14 46.29 -30.02
N GLU A 443 30.37 45.84 -29.76
CA GLU A 443 31.56 46.08 -30.57
C GLU A 443 31.79 44.96 -31.61
N GLY A 444 30.89 43.97 -31.67
CA GLY A 444 31.05 42.73 -32.43
C GLY A 444 31.57 41.57 -31.57
N GLY A 445 31.15 40.35 -31.90
CA GLY A 445 31.48 39.12 -31.17
C GLY A 445 30.39 38.64 -30.22
N LEU A 446 30.67 37.51 -29.56
CA LEU A 446 29.78 36.88 -28.59
C LEU A 446 30.41 36.87 -27.19
N ARG A 447 29.58 37.09 -26.16
CA ARG A 447 29.91 36.83 -24.76
C ARG A 447 29.10 35.64 -24.26
N ALA A 448 29.77 34.53 -23.99
CA ALA A 448 29.18 33.38 -23.33
C ALA A 448 29.48 33.42 -21.82
N THR A 449 28.45 33.44 -20.97
CA THR A 449 28.59 33.59 -19.51
C THR A 449 28.01 32.40 -18.76
N LEU A 450 28.87 31.61 -18.14
CA LEU A 450 28.49 30.56 -17.19
C LEU A 450 28.28 31.17 -15.80
N SER A 451 27.08 31.09 -15.27
CA SER A 451 26.73 31.56 -13.93
C SER A 451 26.70 30.39 -12.96
N ILE A 452 27.46 30.45 -11.88
CA ILE A 452 27.61 29.41 -10.85
C ILE A 452 27.13 29.97 -9.52
N PRO A 453 26.24 29.32 -8.76
CA PRO A 453 25.77 29.82 -7.47
C PRO A 453 26.91 30.00 -6.45
N ASP A 454 26.81 31.04 -5.62
CA ASP A 454 27.77 31.34 -4.54
C ASP A 454 27.51 30.54 -3.23
N LYS A 455 26.86 29.36 -3.32
CA LYS A 455 26.48 28.57 -2.13
C LYS A 455 26.77 27.09 -2.27
#